data_AF-A0A3C2EG42-F1
#
_entry.id   AF-A0A3C2EG42-F1
#
_cell.length_a   1.000
_cell.length_b   1.000
_cell.length_c   1.000
_cell.angle_alpha   90.00
_cell.angle_beta   90.00
_cell.angle_gamma   90.00
#
_symmetry.space_group_name_H-M   'P 1'
#
loop_
_entity.id
_entity.type
_entity.pdbx_description
1 polymer ?
#
loop_
_entity_poly.entity_id
_entity_poly.type
_entity_poly.pdbx_seq_one_letter_code
_entity_poly.pdbx_strand_id
1 'polypeptide(L)' 'ENGNEVMGVMAIFSYEFAAADEAFAAQQCPFATLSSYSTLLEQALEENYITENQLNLLKNWKKDPSNWGKV' A
#
# COMPACT_ATOMS: atom_id res chain seq x y z
N GLU A 1 -3.71 27.81 -2.86
CA GLU A 1 -2.93 27.05 -3.86
C GLU A 1 -2.12 28.03 -4.70
N ASN A 2 -0.88 27.68 -5.08
CA ASN A 2 0.08 28.60 -5.70
C ASN A 2 0.01 28.64 -7.25
N GLY A 3 -1.04 28.06 -7.86
CA GLY A 3 -1.19 28.02 -9.33
C GLY A 3 -0.28 27.03 -10.06
N ASN A 4 0.38 26.11 -9.33
CA ASN A 4 1.22 25.08 -9.92
C ASN A 4 0.37 23.94 -10.52
N GLU A 5 0.82 23.38 -11.63
CA GLU A 5 0.27 22.15 -12.21
C GLU A 5 0.91 20.93 -11.57
N VAL A 6 0.09 20.05 -10.98
CA VAL A 6 0.57 18.81 -10.36
C VAL A 6 0.56 17.70 -11.42
N MET A 7 1.76 17.34 -11.88
CA MET A 7 1.94 16.27 -12.88
C MET A 7 1.72 14.87 -12.31
N GLY A 8 1.79 14.70 -10.99
CA GLY A 8 1.60 13.43 -10.29
C GLY A 8 2.45 13.30 -9.04
N VAL A 9 2.37 12.13 -8.38
CA VAL A 9 3.11 11.80 -7.17
C VAL A 9 4.00 10.57 -7.41
N MET A 10 5.25 10.65 -6.95
CA MET A 10 6.13 9.49 -6.88
C MET A 10 6.52 9.25 -5.42
N ALA A 11 6.28 8.04 -4.93
CA ALA A 11 6.66 7.63 -3.58
C ALA A 11 7.65 6.45 -3.62
N ILE A 12 8.40 6.28 -2.54
CA ILE A 12 9.31 5.14 -2.41
C ILE A 12 8.51 3.84 -2.22
N PHE A 13 7.45 3.91 -1.42
CA PHE A 13 6.71 2.73 -0.97
C PHE A 13 5.21 3.02 -0.83
N SER A 14 4.36 2.03 -1.11
CA SER A 14 2.92 2.07 -0.85
C SER A 14 2.45 0.86 -0.06
N TYR A 15 1.55 1.08 0.89
CA TYR A 15 0.77 0.03 1.54
C TYR A 15 -0.35 -0.55 0.66
N GLU A 16 -0.62 0.07 -0.49
CA GLU A 16 -1.63 -0.34 -1.46
C GLU A 16 -3.04 -0.46 -0.83
N PHE A 17 -3.38 0.53 0.01
CA PHE A 17 -4.73 0.65 0.56
C PHE A 17 -5.67 1.22 -0.51
N ALA A 18 -6.86 0.62 -0.65
CA ALA A 18 -7.87 1.08 -1.60
C ALA A 18 -8.24 2.56 -1.41
N ALA A 19 -8.22 3.06 -0.17
CA ALA A 19 -8.48 4.47 0.13
C ALA A 19 -7.49 5.43 -0.55
N ALA A 20 -6.23 5.02 -0.75
CA ALA A 20 -5.25 5.81 -1.47
C ALA A 20 -5.59 5.84 -2.97
N ASP A 21 -5.89 4.68 -3.56
CA ASP A 21 -6.27 4.57 -4.97
C ASP A 21 -7.51 5.40 -5.28
N GLU A 22 -8.54 5.32 -4.42
CA GLU A 22 -9.77 6.11 -4.53
C GLU A 22 -9.49 7.62 -4.42
N ALA A 23 -8.65 8.04 -3.47
CA ALA A 23 -8.31 9.45 -3.29
C ALA A 23 -7.55 10.03 -4.49
N PHE A 24 -6.55 9.32 -5.01
CA PHE A 24 -5.80 9.76 -6.19
C PHE A 24 -6.66 9.76 -7.46
N ALA A 25 -7.50 8.75 -7.64
CA ALA A 25 -8.44 8.69 -8.76
C ALA A 25 -9.46 9.84 -8.73
N ALA A 26 -10.01 10.15 -7.55
CA ALA A 26 -10.96 11.26 -7.37
C ALA A 26 -10.35 12.63 -7.70
N GLN A 27 -9.03 12.78 -7.53
CA GLN A 27 -8.30 14.01 -7.87
C GLN A 27 -7.69 13.98 -9.28
N GLN A 28 -7.92 12.92 -10.06
CA GLN A 28 -7.30 12.69 -11.37
C GLN A 28 -5.77 12.84 -11.32
N CYS A 29 -5.18 12.54 -10.17
CA CYS A 29 -3.75 12.73 -9.91
C CYS A 29 -3.05 11.38 -10.07
N PRO A 30 -2.20 11.21 -11.10
CA PRO A 30 -1.47 9.96 -11.27
C PRO A 30 -0.45 9.82 -10.13
N PHE A 31 -0.29 8.60 -9.64
CA PHE A 31 0.79 8.29 -8.71
C PHE A 31 1.45 6.96 -9.05
N ALA A 32 2.71 6.82 -8.64
CA ALA A 32 3.47 5.60 -8.78
C ALA A 32 4.44 5.43 -7.61
N THR A 33 4.81 4.18 -7.33
CA THR A 33 5.71 3.83 -6.23
C THR A 33 6.86 2.95 -6.67
N LEU A 34 8.05 3.14 -6.10
CA LEU A 34 9.22 2.31 -6.41
C LEU A 34 9.08 0.87 -5.89
N SER A 35 8.38 0.68 -4.77
CA SER A 35 8.08 -0.63 -4.20
C SER A 35 6.71 -0.60 -3.53
N SER A 36 6.18 -1.77 -3.20
CA SER A 36 4.87 -1.92 -2.59
C SER A 36 4.86 -2.97 -1.49
N TYR A 37 3.81 -2.94 -0.68
CA TYR A 37 3.62 -3.89 0.40
C TYR A 37 3.54 -5.33 -0.08
N SER A 38 2.96 -5.58 -1.26
CA SER A 38 2.96 -6.91 -1.86
C SER A 38 4.39 -7.39 -2.12
N THR A 39 5.23 -6.57 -2.74
CA THR A 39 6.66 -6.89 -2.99
C THR A 39 7.44 -7.08 -1.70
N LEU A 40 7.20 -6.25 -0.67
CA LEU A 40 7.84 -6.40 0.64
C LEU A 40 7.49 -7.75 1.29
N LEU A 41 6.23 -8.17 1.23
CA LEU A 41 5.79 -9.43 1.82
C LEU A 41 6.34 -10.65 1.09
N GLU A 42 6.47 -10.58 -0.24
CA GLU A 42 7.12 -11.62 -1.04
C GLU A 42 8.58 -11.78 -0.62
N GLN A 43 9.33 -10.68 -0.57
CA GLN A 43 10.73 -10.68 -0.12
C GLN A 43 10.88 -11.19 1.32
N ALA A 44 10.01 -10.76 2.23
CA ALA A 44 10.06 -11.17 3.64
C ALA A 44 9.77 -12.68 3.82
N LEU A 45 8.94 -13.27 2.94
CA LEU A 45 8.71 -14.71 2.93
C LEU A 45 9.94 -15.45 2.41
N GLU A 46 10.52 -14.99 1.30
CA GLU A 46 11.73 -15.58 0.71
C GLU A 46 12.92 -15.56 1.67
N GLU A 47 13.08 -14.47 2.42
CA GLU A 47 14.13 -14.31 3.43
C GLU A 47 13.80 -15.00 4.78
N ASN A 48 12.65 -15.70 4.88
CA ASN A 48 12.16 -16.34 6.10
C ASN A 48 11.98 -15.38 7.29
N TYR A 49 11.77 -14.08 7.05
CA TYR A 49 11.37 -13.12 8.10
C TYR A 49 9.93 -13.36 8.57
N ILE A 50 9.09 -13.90 7.68
CA ILE A 50 7.71 -14.28 7.98
C ILE A 50 7.44 -15.71 7.48
N THR A 51 6.49 -16.36 8.13
CA THR A 51 5.93 -17.65 7.70
C THR A 51 4.76 -17.46 6.74
N GLU A 52 4.36 -18.51 6.01
CA GLU A 52 3.14 -18.48 5.18
C GLU A 52 1.88 -18.09 5.97
N ASN A 53 1.78 -18.52 7.24
CA ASN A 53 0.66 -18.15 8.11
C ASN A 53 0.66 -16.64 8.41
N GLN A 54 1.84 -16.06 8.68
CA GLN A 54 1.98 -14.62 8.88
C GLN A 54 1.74 -13.85 7.58
N LEU A 55 2.17 -14.37 6.43
CA LEU A 55 1.86 -13.79 5.11
C LEU A 55 0.33 -13.65 4.92
N ASN A 56 -0.42 -14.71 5.20
CA ASN A 56 -1.87 -14.70 5.10
C ASN A 56 -2.52 -13.70 6.07
N LEU A 57 -2.02 -13.63 7.31
CA LEU A 57 -2.46 -12.64 8.30
C LEU A 57 -2.21 -11.21 7.82
N LEU A 58 -1.02 -10.93 7.30
CA LEU A 58 -0.60 -9.61 6.81
C LEU A 58 -1.35 -9.19 5.54
N LYS A 59 -1.66 -10.14 4.65
CA LYS A 59 -2.54 -9.92 3.49
C LYS A 59 -3.98 -9.59 3.93
N ASN A 60 -4.48 -10.24 4.97
CA ASN A 60 -5.81 -9.94 5.51
C ASN A 60 -5.84 -8.58 6.22
N TRP A 61 -4.79 -8.24 6.98
CA TRP A 61 -4.64 -6.91 7.58
C TRP A 61 -4.71 -5.80 6.52
N LYS A 62 -4.03 -5.95 5.38
CA LYS A 62 -4.07 -4.96 4.29
C LYS A 62 -5.49 -4.66 3.79
N LYS A 63 -6.40 -5.65 3.80
CA LYS A 63 -7.77 -5.49 3.27
C LYS A 63 -8.63 -4.58 4.14
N ASP A 64 -8.47 -4.66 5.46
CA ASP A 64 -9.20 -3.83 6.42
C ASP A 64 -8.31 -3.52 7.63
N PRO A 65 -7.31 -2.64 7.46
CA PRO A 65 -6.36 -2.32 8.52
C PRO A 65 -7.04 -1.59 9.68
N SER A 66 -8.15 -0.91 9.41
CA SER A 66 -8.92 -0.11 10.38
C SER A 66 -9.70 -0.96 11.39
N ASN A 67 -10.09 -2.18 11.02
CA ASN A 67 -10.82 -3.09 11.90
C ASN A 67 -10.00 -4.29 12.38
N TRP A 68 -8.71 -4.33 12.04
CA TRP A 68 -7.84 -5.41 12.48
C TRP A 68 -7.71 -5.46 14.01
N GLY A 69 -7.96 -6.63 14.60
CA GLY A 69 -7.85 -6.86 16.04
C GLY A 69 -8.97 -6.25 16.90
N LYS A 70 -10.00 -5.65 16.29
CA LYS A 70 -11.20 -5.25 17.04
C LYS A 70 -12.02 -6.49 17.42
N VAL A 71 -12.36 -6.58 18.71
CA VAL A 71 -13.21 -7.61 19.32
C VAL A 71 -14.66 -7.13 19.31
#